data_AF-A0A0L0FPL7-F1
#
_entry.id   AF-A0A0L0FPL7-F1
#
_cell.length_a   1.000
_cell.length_b   1.000
_cell.length_c   1.000
_cell.angle_alpha   90.00
_cell.angle_beta   90.00
_cell.angle_gamma   90.00
#
_symmetry.space_group_name_H-M   'P 1'
#
loop_
_entity.id
_entity.type
_entity.pdbx_description
1 polymer ?
#
loop_
_entity_poly.entity_id
_entity_poly.type
_entity_poly.pdbx_seq_one_letter_code
_entity_poly.pdbx_strand_id
1 'polypeptide(L)'
;MTIAEIYETELVDLDKACAAYSQAADWFQGEDSTSSANKALLKVAFFSAQLEHYEKAVDIYESVGLQAIENNLLKYGAREHFLKAGICSLCSG
;
A
#
# COMPACT_ATOMS: atom_id res chain seq x y z
N MET A 1 -13.43 -11.13 -0.91
CA MET A 1 -12.49 -11.98 -1.67
C MET A 1 -12.09 -11.19 -2.89
N THR A 2 -11.04 -10.39 -2.75
CA THR A 2 -10.59 -9.47 -3.80
C THR A 2 -9.69 -10.22 -4.78
N ILE A 3 -9.70 -9.85 -6.07
CA ILE A 3 -8.79 -10.37 -7.11
C ILE A 3 -7.33 -10.45 -6.63
N ALA A 4 -7.01 -9.54 -5.73
CA ALA A 4 -5.74 -9.31 -5.15
C ALA A 4 -5.32 -10.39 -4.11
N GLU A 5 -6.28 -10.94 -3.33
CA GLU A 5 -6.07 -12.16 -2.52
C GLU A 5 -5.89 -13.42 -3.38
N ILE A 6 -6.51 -13.47 -4.57
CA ILE A 6 -6.35 -14.58 -5.53
C ILE A 6 -4.95 -14.54 -6.13
N TYR A 7 -4.43 -13.35 -6.46
CA TYR A 7 -3.03 -13.22 -6.90
C TYR A 7 -2.02 -13.54 -5.80
N GLU A 8 -2.31 -13.24 -4.52
CA GLU A 8 -1.48 -13.64 -3.38
C GLU A 8 -1.45 -15.16 -3.18
N THR A 9 -2.58 -15.85 -3.37
CA THR A 9 -2.72 -17.25 -2.96
C THR A 9 -2.51 -18.24 -4.11
N GLU A 10 -2.82 -17.84 -5.34
CA GLU A 10 -3.00 -18.78 -6.47
C GLU A 10 -1.96 -18.62 -7.58
N LEU A 11 -1.33 -17.45 -7.73
CA LEU A 11 -0.48 -17.14 -8.90
C LEU A 11 0.98 -16.77 -8.60
N VAL A 12 1.36 -16.35 -7.38
CA VAL A 12 2.74 -15.91 -7.04
C VAL A 12 3.24 -14.74 -7.92
N ASP A 13 2.37 -14.14 -8.75
CA ASP A 13 2.67 -12.99 -9.61
C ASP A 13 2.47 -11.67 -8.83
N LEU A 14 3.49 -11.26 -8.08
CA LEU A 14 3.49 -10.02 -7.30
C LEU A 14 3.30 -8.76 -8.18
N ASP A 15 3.77 -8.80 -9.43
CA ASP A 15 3.67 -7.68 -10.39
C ASP A 15 2.21 -7.42 -10.82
N LYS A 16 1.48 -8.49 -11.18
CA LYS A 16 0.05 -8.39 -11.53
C LYS A 16 -0.81 -8.06 -10.31
N ALA A 17 -0.45 -8.58 -9.14
CA ALA A 17 -1.12 -8.23 -7.89
C ALA A 17 -1.01 -6.72 -7.62
N CYS A 18 0.19 -6.16 -7.79
CA CYS A 18 0.48 -4.73 -7.64
C CYS A 18 -0.39 -3.88 -8.59
N ALA A 19 -0.45 -4.25 -9.88
CA ALA A 19 -1.28 -3.55 -10.87
C ALA A 19 -2.78 -3.62 -10.54
N ALA A 20 -3.28 -4.79 -10.12
CA ALA A 20 -4.68 -4.97 -9.75
C ALA A 20 -5.07 -4.16 -8.49
N TYR A 21 -4.19 -4.15 -7.47
CA TYR A 21 -4.40 -3.33 -6.27
C TYR A 21 -4.31 -1.83 -6.58
N SER A 22 -3.42 -1.41 -7.48
CA SER A 22 -3.30 -0.01 -7.90
C SER A 22 -4.55 0.44 -8.66
N GLN A 23 -5.10 -0.39 -9.54
CA GLN A 23 -6.39 -0.10 -10.17
C GLN A 23 -7.49 0.01 -9.13
N ALA A 24 -7.59 -0.96 -8.21
CA ALA A 24 -8.59 -0.92 -7.15
C ALA A 24 -8.49 0.35 -6.29
N ALA A 25 -7.28 0.85 -6.02
CA ALA A 25 -7.07 2.10 -5.30
C ALA A 25 -7.67 3.30 -6.05
N ASP A 26 -7.45 3.40 -7.36
CA ASP A 26 -8.01 4.46 -8.22
C ASP A 26 -9.55 4.43 -8.23
N TRP A 27 -10.14 3.23 -8.33
CA TRP A 27 -11.60 3.04 -8.21
C TRP A 27 -12.14 3.53 -6.87
N PHE A 28 -11.51 3.12 -5.76
CA PHE A 28 -11.95 3.55 -4.42
C PHE A 28 -11.74 5.05 -4.17
N GLN A 29 -10.74 5.65 -4.82
CA GLN A 29 -10.50 7.08 -4.75
C GLN A 29 -11.60 7.87 -5.49
N GLY A 30 -12.10 7.34 -6.61
CA GLY A 30 -13.25 7.90 -7.33
C GLY A 30 -14.60 7.75 -6.60
N GLU A 31 -14.75 6.72 -5.75
CA GLU A 31 -15.94 6.51 -4.91
C GLU A 31 -15.89 7.27 -3.57
N ASP A 32 -14.95 8.21 -3.38
CA ASP A 32 -14.73 8.98 -2.13
C ASP A 32 -14.40 8.08 -0.91
N SER A 33 -14.01 6.83 -1.15
CA SER A 33 -13.73 5.85 -0.11
C SER A 33 -12.24 5.83 0.25
N THR A 34 -11.76 6.94 0.82
CA THR A 34 -10.35 7.12 1.24
C THR A 34 -9.83 5.98 2.13
N SER A 35 -10.64 5.46 3.05
CA SER A 35 -10.25 4.32 3.89
C SER A 35 -10.01 3.03 3.09
N SER A 36 -10.80 2.78 2.05
CA SER A 36 -10.66 1.59 1.20
C SER A 36 -9.50 1.75 0.21
N ALA A 37 -9.35 2.95 -0.36
CA ALA A 37 -8.21 3.31 -1.20
C ALA A 37 -6.89 3.16 -0.44
N ASN A 38 -6.80 3.66 0.79
CA ASN A 38 -5.62 3.52 1.64
C ASN A 38 -5.25 2.05 1.89
N LYS A 39 -6.22 1.16 2.12
CA LYS A 39 -5.95 -0.28 2.27
C LYS A 39 -5.38 -0.90 1.00
N ALA A 40 -5.90 -0.54 -0.16
CA ALA A 40 -5.38 -1.02 -1.44
C ALA A 40 -3.96 -0.51 -1.71
N LEU A 41 -3.70 0.78 -1.49
CA LEU A 41 -2.38 1.40 -1.63
C LEU A 41 -1.33 0.76 -0.72
N LEU A 42 -1.66 0.46 0.54
CA LEU A 42 -0.75 -0.22 1.47
C LEU A 42 -0.33 -1.62 0.97
N LYS A 43 -1.24 -2.32 0.28
CA LYS A 43 -0.95 -3.60 -0.37
C LYS A 43 -0.03 -3.40 -1.58
N VAL A 44 -0.29 -2.41 -2.45
CA VAL A 44 0.62 -2.03 -3.55
C VAL A 44 2.04 -1.76 -3.04
N ALA A 45 2.17 -0.99 -1.96
CA ALA A 45 3.46 -0.67 -1.35
C ALA A 45 4.16 -1.93 -0.82
N PHE A 46 3.42 -2.85 -0.18
CA PHE A 46 3.98 -4.10 0.33
C PHE A 46 4.53 -5.00 -0.80
N PHE A 47 3.80 -5.15 -1.91
CA PHE A 47 4.30 -5.92 -3.06
C PHE A 47 5.46 -5.22 -3.76
N SER A 48 5.41 -3.89 -3.87
CA SER A 48 6.52 -3.11 -4.42
C SER A 48 7.81 -3.30 -3.61
N ALA A 49 7.70 -3.35 -2.27
CA ALA A 49 8.85 -3.65 -1.41
C ALA A 49 9.38 -5.08 -1.59
N GLN A 50 8.52 -6.06 -1.87
CA GLN A 50 8.97 -7.43 -2.18
C GLN A 50 9.60 -7.56 -3.57
N LEU A 51 9.23 -6.70 -4.51
CA LEU A 51 9.80 -6.61 -5.85
C LEU A 51 11.08 -5.74 -5.91
N GLU A 52 11.67 -5.41 -4.75
CA GLU A 52 12.84 -4.52 -4.62
C GLU A 52 12.58 -3.07 -5.10
N HIS A 53 11.32 -2.70 -5.36
CA HIS A 53 10.90 -1.35 -5.73
C HIS A 53 10.65 -0.49 -4.47
N TYR A 54 11.68 -0.33 -3.65
CA TYR A 54 11.58 0.36 -2.36
C TYR A 54 11.19 1.84 -2.49
N GLU A 55 11.68 2.55 -3.51
CA GLU A 55 11.33 3.97 -3.75
C GLU A 55 9.83 4.16 -3.95
N LYS A 56 9.20 3.31 -4.78
CA LYS A 56 7.74 3.34 -5.00
C LYS A 56 6.97 2.99 -3.73
N ALA A 57 7.46 2.00 -2.97
CA ALA A 57 6.80 1.61 -1.72
C ALA A 57 6.80 2.77 -0.70
N VAL A 58 7.93 3.47 -0.56
CA VAL A 58 8.07 4.61 0.36
C VAL A 58 7.12 5.75 -0.02
N ASP A 59 7.07 6.15 -1.28
CA ASP A 59 6.18 7.23 -1.76
C ASP A 59 4.71 6.92 -1.44
N ILE A 60 4.27 5.68 -1.69
CA ILE A 60 2.92 5.23 -1.39
C ILE A 60 2.67 5.21 0.13
N TYR A 61 3.62 4.72 0.92
CA TYR A 61 3.48 4.71 2.39
C TYR A 61 3.44 6.13 2.98
N GLU A 62 4.22 7.08 2.45
CA GLU A 62 4.17 8.48 2.86
C GLU A 62 2.82 9.12 2.53
N SER A 63 2.34 8.89 1.30
CA SER A 63 1.06 9.44 0.83
C SER A 63 -0.12 8.91 1.66
N VAL A 64 -0.16 7.60 1.93
CA VAL A 64 -1.15 7.00 2.83
C VAL A 64 -0.95 7.46 4.27
N GLY A 65 0.29 7.62 4.72
CA GLY A 65 0.65 8.10 6.05
C GLY A 65 0.13 9.52 6.30
N LEU A 66 0.24 10.42 5.33
CA LEU A 66 -0.30 11.78 5.38
C LEU A 66 -1.83 11.76 5.51
N GLN A 67 -2.51 10.95 4.69
CA GLN A 67 -3.96 10.78 4.77
C GLN A 67 -4.41 10.17 6.11
N ALA A 68 -3.61 9.26 6.67
CA ALA A 68 -3.88 8.66 7.98
C ALA A 68 -3.63 9.62 9.16
N ILE A 69 -2.74 10.61 8.99
CA ILE A 69 -2.52 11.68 9.99
C ILE A 69 -3.68 12.68 10.00
N GLU A 70 -4.28 12.96 8.84
CA GLU A 70 -5.50 13.77 8.74
C GLU A 70 -6.66 13.16 9.52
N ASN A 71 -6.73 11.82 9.59
CA ASN A 71 -7.73 11.11 10.37
C ASN A 71 -7.21 10.80 11.79
N ASN A 72 -7.53 11.66 12.75
CA ASN A 72 -7.05 11.59 14.15
C ASN A 72 -7.35 10.24 14.88
N LEU A 73 -8.26 9.42 14.34
CA LEU A 73 -8.58 8.05 14.79
C LEU A 73 -7.55 7.00 14.34
N LEU A 74 -6.87 7.20 13.20
CA LEU A 74 -5.89 6.28 12.59
C LEU A 74 -4.44 6.60 12.97
N LYS A 75 -4.23 7.61 13.82
CA LYS A 75 -2.90 8.13 14.22
C LYS A 75 -1.96 7.07 14.81
N TYR A 76 -2.50 6.01 15.41
CA TYR A 76 -1.71 4.86 15.88
C TYR A 76 -1.28 3.93 14.75
N GLY A 77 -2.13 3.72 13.73
CA GLY A 77 -1.79 2.92 12.54
C GLY A 77 -0.79 3.63 11.62
N ALA A 78 -0.89 4.96 11.52
CA ALA A 78 0.05 5.78 10.73
C ALA A 78 1.52 5.53 11.13
N ARG A 79 1.81 5.41 12.44
CA ARG A 79 3.17 5.11 12.93
C ARG A 79 3.71 3.78 12.42
N GLU A 80 2.87 2.76 12.33
CA GLU A 80 3.28 1.45 11.83
C GLU A 80 3.57 1.50 10.32
N HIS A 81 2.83 2.31 9.57
CA HIS A 81 3.07 2.54 8.14
C HIS A 81 4.39 3.27 7.88
N PHE A 82 4.67 4.34 8.64
CA PHE A 82 5.96 5.04 8.57
C PHE A 82 7.13 4.15 9.03
N LEU A 83 6.91 3.29 10.04
CA LEU A 83 7.93 2.33 10.47
C LEU A 83 8.26 1.34 9.35
N LYS A 84 7.25 0.80 8.66
CA LYS A 84 7.43 -0.10 7.51
C LYS A 84 8.14 0.59 6.35
N ALA A 85 7.82 1.85 6.07
CA ALA A 85 8.52 2.66 5.06
C ALA A 85 10.00 2.88 5.43
N GLY A 86 10.27 3.24 6.68
CA GLY A 86 11.64 3.42 7.18
C GLY A 86 12.48 2.14 7.12
N ILE A 87 11.89 0.98 7.45
CA ILE A 87 12.57 -0.32 7.33
C ILE A 87 12.85 -0.66 5.85
N CYS A 88 11.91 -0.40 4.94
CA CYS A 88 12.14 -0.61 3.51
C CYS A 88 13.28 0.30 2.97
N SER A 89 13.32 1.55 3.41
CA SER A 89 14.39 2.48 3.04
C SER A 89 15.76 2.07 3.60
N LEU A 90 15.80 1.49 4.80
CA LEU A 90 17.02 0.97 5.42
C LEU A 90 17.55 -0.31 4.75
N CYS A 91 16.68 -1.18 4.22
CA CYS A 91 17.11 -2.38 3.48
C CYS A 91 17.66 -2.08 2.08
N SER A 92 17.41 -0.88 1.54
CA SER A 92 17.93 -0.43 0.25
C SER A 92 19.33 0.20 0.35
N GLY A 93 19.92 0.29 1.55
CA GLY A 93 21.22 0.90 1.83
C GLY A 93 22.33 -0.09 2.15
#